data_AF-A0A285ULR1-F1
#
_entry.id   AF-A0A285ULR1-F1
#
_cell.length_a   1.000
_cell.length_b   1.000
_cell.length_c   1.000
_cell.angle_alpha   90.00
_cell.angle_beta   90.00
_cell.angle_gamma   90.00
#
_symmetry.space_group_name_H-M   'P 1'
#
loop_
_entity.id
_entity.type
_entity.pdbx_description
1 polymer ?
#
loop_
_entity_poly.entity_id
_entity_poly.type
_entity_poly.pdbx_seq_one_letter_code
_entity_poly.pdbx_strand_id
1 'polypeptide(L)'
;MQNDIKSSLDFIYKNENLHESEFTLNKNRKTFKRYTLKPIIVSLSVVLIAAMVFLPYIVDQPLNVSQGSDPVETQMSQSEIFDYKGAYIGDHLSVGKIISYSLENRKAKGIQLFTSNEPFGVRTFMETTMVPSKDYETIFTTASYLFTLIRNIEFVEFEYKDQVYMITKSDVELTFNVDYYSIEDENELRSVISDLLKSESSKKFIQQLITAAPIE
;
A
#
# COMPACT_ATOMS: atom_id res chain seq x y z
N MET A 1 -21.19 -5.02 39.77
CA MET A 1 -20.27 -5.17 38.62
C MET A 1 -20.99 -5.42 37.29
N GLN A 2 -21.81 -6.47 37.13
CA GLN A 2 -22.62 -6.61 35.89
C GLN A 2 -23.82 -5.64 35.83
N ASN A 3 -24.36 -5.20 36.97
CA ASN A 3 -25.49 -4.26 37.01
C ASN A 3 -25.08 -2.82 36.69
N ASP A 4 -23.84 -2.43 36.97
CA ASP A 4 -23.34 -1.06 36.75
C ASP A 4 -23.08 -0.78 35.27
N ILE A 5 -22.67 -1.82 34.52
CA ILE A 5 -22.49 -1.77 33.07
C ILE A 5 -23.85 -1.61 32.37
N LYS A 6 -24.89 -2.26 32.88
CA LYS A 6 -26.24 -2.21 32.30
C LYS A 6 -26.88 -0.82 32.49
N SER A 7 -26.75 -0.22 33.67
CA SER A 7 -27.22 1.15 33.92
C SER A 7 -26.47 2.22 33.11
N SER A 8 -25.18 1.99 32.81
CA SER A 8 -24.39 2.93 32.00
C SER A 8 -24.76 2.87 30.52
N LEU A 9 -25.11 1.69 30.00
CA LEU A 9 -25.59 1.52 28.63
C LEU A 9 -26.98 2.14 28.44
N ASP A 10 -27.89 1.97 29.40
CA ASP A 10 -29.24 2.57 29.34
C ASP A 10 -29.20 4.10 29.37
N PHE A 11 -28.19 4.70 30.03
CA PHE A 11 -27.99 6.16 30.04
C PHE A 11 -27.58 6.70 28.66
N ILE A 12 -26.74 5.97 27.93
CA ILE A 12 -26.28 6.35 26.58
C ILE A 12 -27.43 6.18 25.57
N TYR A 13 -28.18 5.08 25.65
CA TYR A 13 -29.31 4.81 24.75
C TYR A 13 -30.43 5.84 24.84
N LYS A 14 -30.67 6.41 26.03
CA LYS A 14 -31.73 7.40 26.24
C LYS A 14 -31.37 8.81 25.79
N ASN A 15 -30.08 9.15 25.69
CA ASN A 15 -29.63 10.51 25.42
C ASN A 15 -29.42 10.83 23.94
N GLU A 16 -29.39 9.81 23.06
CA GLU A 16 -29.09 9.99 21.63
C GLU A 16 -30.30 9.89 20.68
N ASN A 17 -31.54 9.78 21.17
CA ASN A 17 -32.75 9.72 20.32
C ASN A 17 -32.63 8.71 19.16
N LEU A 18 -31.93 7.60 19.37
CA LEU A 18 -31.85 6.51 18.40
C LEU A 18 -33.15 5.71 18.46
N HIS A 19 -34.17 6.23 17.78
CA HIS A 19 -35.41 5.52 17.54
C HIS A 19 -35.12 4.26 16.71
N GLU A 20 -35.67 3.16 17.21
CA GLU A 20 -35.68 1.81 16.66
C GLU A 20 -35.65 1.74 15.12
N SER A 21 -34.64 1.06 14.58
CA SER A 21 -34.86 0.22 13.41
C SER A 21 -34.72 -1.24 13.85
N GLU A 22 -35.87 -1.91 13.97
CA GLU A 22 -35.97 -3.35 14.22
C GLU A 22 -35.28 -4.13 13.07
N PHE A 23 -34.03 -4.56 13.28
CA PHE A 23 -33.44 -5.61 12.47
C PHE A 23 -33.83 -6.97 13.03
N THR A 24 -34.92 -7.53 12.47
CA THR A 24 -35.26 -8.94 12.69
C THR A 24 -34.22 -9.83 12.01
N LEU A 25 -33.42 -10.52 12.82
CA LEU A 25 -32.48 -11.54 12.36
C LEU A 25 -33.23 -12.80 11.90
N ASN A 26 -33.52 -12.87 10.60
CA ASN A 26 -34.00 -14.10 9.96
C ASN A 26 -32.84 -15.09 9.78
N LYS A 27 -32.79 -16.07 10.68
CA LYS A 27 -31.90 -17.23 10.63
C LYS A 27 -32.41 -18.22 9.58
N ASN A 28 -31.88 -18.15 8.36
CA ASN A 28 -32.03 -19.24 7.39
C ASN A 28 -30.71 -19.50 6.66
N ARG A 29 -30.02 -20.56 7.12
CA ARG A 29 -28.94 -21.22 6.39
C ARG A 29 -29.51 -21.84 5.11
N LYS A 30 -28.97 -21.47 3.96
CA LYS A 30 -28.99 -22.31 2.75
C LYS A 30 -27.57 -22.45 2.22
N THR A 31 -27.18 -23.70 2.06
CA THR A 31 -25.90 -24.19 1.56
C THR A 31 -25.67 -23.74 0.12
N PHE A 32 -24.61 -22.98 -0.13
CA PHE A 32 -24.21 -22.64 -1.49
C PHE A 32 -23.43 -23.81 -2.11
N LYS A 33 -24.00 -24.38 -3.17
CA LYS A 33 -23.44 -25.48 -3.95
C LYS A 33 -22.22 -25.01 -4.74
N ARG A 34 -21.21 -25.89 -4.79
CA ARG A 34 -20.00 -25.78 -5.61
C ARG A 34 -20.35 -25.56 -7.09
N TYR A 35 -19.85 -24.47 -7.66
CA TYR A 35 -19.77 -24.30 -9.10
C TYR A 35 -18.44 -24.85 -9.59
N THR A 36 -18.50 -25.97 -10.30
CA THR A 36 -17.38 -26.52 -11.07
C THR A 36 -17.40 -25.89 -12.46
N LEU A 37 -16.54 -24.90 -12.70
CA LEU A 37 -16.30 -24.35 -14.04
C LEU A 37 -15.20 -25.16 -14.71
N LYS A 38 -15.53 -25.87 -15.78
CA LYS A 38 -14.56 -26.44 -16.72
C LYS A 38 -14.15 -25.38 -17.74
N PRO A 39 -12.90 -25.40 -18.24
CA PRO A 39 -12.39 -24.40 -19.17
C PRO A 39 -12.96 -24.61 -20.58
N ILE A 40 -13.39 -23.53 -21.22
CA ILE A 40 -13.72 -23.50 -22.64
C ILE A 40 -12.47 -23.11 -23.41
N ILE A 41 -12.02 -24.04 -24.26
CA ILE A 41 -10.96 -23.89 -25.25
C ILE A 41 -11.61 -23.35 -26.53
N VAL A 42 -11.09 -22.24 -27.06
CA VAL A 42 -11.29 -21.78 -28.44
C VAL A 42 -9.91 -21.29 -28.93
N SER A 43 -9.11 -22.19 -29.50
CA SER A 43 -8.70 -22.24 -30.92
C SER A 43 -8.32 -20.88 -31.52
N LEU A 44 -7.02 -20.58 -31.62
CA LEU A 44 -6.17 -20.79 -32.82
C LEU A 44 -6.41 -19.76 -33.94
N SER A 45 -5.36 -18.96 -34.19
CA SER A 45 -4.94 -18.39 -35.49
C SER A 45 -5.39 -16.97 -35.85
N VAL A 46 -4.56 -15.97 -35.56
CA VAL A 46 -4.15 -14.93 -36.54
C VAL A 46 -2.69 -14.50 -36.25
N VAL A 47 -1.73 -15.10 -36.99
CA VAL A 47 -0.64 -14.42 -37.75
C VAL A 47 0.15 -13.32 -36.99
N LEU A 48 1.37 -13.50 -36.48
CA LEU A 48 2.66 -13.81 -37.13
C LEU A 48 2.97 -13.03 -38.42
N ILE A 49 2.83 -11.69 -38.42
CA ILE A 49 3.51 -10.79 -39.37
C ILE A 49 3.91 -9.49 -38.64
N ALA A 50 5.19 -9.41 -38.24
CA ALA A 50 6.03 -8.19 -38.20
C ALA A 50 7.42 -8.44 -37.56
N ALA A 51 7.95 -9.67 -37.60
CA ALA A 51 9.31 -9.99 -37.16
C ALA A 51 10.37 -9.84 -38.28
N MET A 52 10.07 -9.14 -39.38
CA MET A 52 10.95 -9.18 -40.56
C MET A 52 10.93 -7.93 -41.44
N VAL A 53 11.05 -6.74 -40.86
CA VAL A 53 11.65 -5.63 -41.60
C VAL A 53 12.44 -4.74 -40.63
N PHE A 54 13.74 -4.58 -40.90
CA PHE A 54 14.69 -3.64 -40.29
C PHE A 54 15.37 -4.01 -38.95
N LEU A 55 16.13 -5.10 -38.97
CA LEU A 55 17.52 -5.03 -38.50
C LEU A 55 18.39 -4.90 -39.76
N PRO A 56 19.10 -3.77 -39.94
CA PRO A 56 20.52 -3.81 -39.60
C PRO A 56 21.02 -2.46 -39.04
N TYR A 57 21.41 -2.46 -37.77
CA TYR A 57 22.38 -1.47 -37.28
C TYR A 57 23.29 -2.17 -36.26
N ILE A 58 24.11 -3.10 -36.77
CA ILE A 58 25.37 -3.43 -36.09
C ILE A 58 26.34 -2.34 -36.54
N VAL A 59 26.49 -1.31 -35.69
CA VAL A 59 27.62 -0.39 -35.73
C VAL A 59 28.49 -0.72 -34.52
N ASP A 60 29.76 -0.91 -34.80
CA ASP A 60 30.83 -1.31 -33.89
C ASP A 60 30.78 -0.59 -32.53
N GLN A 61 30.72 -1.36 -31.45
CA GLN A 61 31.18 -0.89 -30.15
C GLN A 61 32.58 -1.44 -29.89
N PRO A 62 33.59 -0.60 -29.57
CA PRO A 62 34.82 -1.12 -29.02
C PRO A 62 34.54 -1.73 -27.65
N LEU A 63 35.01 -2.96 -27.44
CA LEU A 63 35.12 -3.63 -26.15
C LEU A 63 35.91 -2.75 -25.18
N ASN A 64 35.22 -1.93 -24.39
CA ASN A 64 35.82 -1.28 -23.25
C ASN A 64 35.64 -2.19 -22.04
N VAL A 65 36.64 -3.04 -21.81
CA VAL A 65 36.83 -3.72 -20.54
C VAL A 65 37.11 -2.63 -19.52
N SER A 66 36.09 -2.24 -18.74
CA SER A 66 36.28 -1.43 -17.55
C SER A 66 35.96 -2.27 -16.32
N GLN A 67 36.94 -2.28 -15.44
CA GLN A 67 37.02 -3.01 -14.19
C GLN A 67 35.90 -2.60 -13.24
N GLY A 68 35.62 -3.49 -12.29
CA GLY A 68 34.59 -3.34 -11.27
C GLY A 68 34.55 -1.95 -10.66
N SER A 69 33.34 -1.42 -10.57
CA SER A 69 33.02 -0.27 -9.75
C SER A 69 31.69 -0.56 -9.06
N ASP A 70 31.62 -0.07 -7.83
CA ASP A 70 30.56 -0.21 -6.82
C ASP A 70 29.13 -0.08 -7.40
N PRO A 71 28.10 -0.61 -6.71
CA PRO A 71 26.72 -0.38 -7.13
C PRO A 71 26.46 1.13 -7.15
N VAL A 72 26.33 1.67 -8.36
CA VAL A 72 25.86 3.03 -8.60
C VAL A 72 24.45 3.10 -8.04
N GLU A 73 24.31 3.73 -6.88
CA GLU A 73 23.03 4.12 -6.30
C GLU A 73 22.42 5.14 -7.27
N THR A 74 21.66 4.62 -8.24
CA THR A 74 20.98 5.44 -9.24
C THR A 74 19.83 6.12 -8.53
N GLN A 75 20.04 7.37 -8.13
CA GLN A 75 19.02 8.24 -7.57
C GLN A 75 17.92 8.39 -8.61
N MET A 76 16.76 7.80 -8.31
CA MET A 76 15.60 7.83 -9.18
C MET A 76 15.06 9.26 -9.23
N SER A 77 14.81 9.77 -10.43
CA SER A 77 14.22 11.08 -10.61
C SER A 77 12.70 11.04 -10.41
N GLN A 78 12.12 12.22 -10.19
CA GLN A 78 10.70 12.42 -9.92
C GLN A 78 9.79 11.82 -11.02
N SER A 79 10.13 11.94 -12.31
CA SER A 79 9.26 11.33 -13.33
C SER A 79 9.34 9.80 -13.36
N GLU A 80 10.46 9.21 -12.92
CA GLU A 80 10.73 7.77 -13.05
C GLU A 80 10.04 6.93 -11.98
N ILE A 81 9.60 7.52 -10.85
CA ILE A 81 8.92 6.75 -9.81
C ILE A 81 7.52 6.29 -10.23
N PHE A 82 6.85 7.04 -11.10
CA PHE A 82 5.54 6.65 -11.62
C PHE A 82 5.60 5.57 -12.71
N ASP A 83 6.79 5.24 -13.24
CA ASP A 83 6.97 4.09 -14.13
C ASP A 83 6.64 2.75 -13.45
N TYR A 84 6.62 2.73 -12.10
CA TYR A 84 6.22 1.55 -11.32
C TYR A 84 4.71 1.46 -11.09
N LYS A 85 3.90 2.43 -11.55
CA LYS A 85 2.45 2.40 -11.37
C LYS A 85 1.86 1.14 -12.01
N GLY A 86 1.06 0.41 -11.24
CA GLY A 86 0.45 -0.85 -11.65
C GLY A 86 1.30 -2.10 -11.37
N ALA A 87 2.46 -1.95 -10.73
CA ALA A 87 3.23 -3.07 -10.21
C ALA A 87 2.42 -3.87 -9.17
N TYR A 88 2.83 -5.12 -8.92
CA TYR A 88 2.23 -5.97 -7.90
C TYR A 88 3.17 -6.13 -6.72
N ILE A 89 2.61 -6.44 -5.56
CA ILE A 89 3.39 -6.66 -4.33
C ILE A 89 4.48 -7.74 -4.46
N GLY A 90 4.31 -8.70 -5.39
CA GLY A 90 5.30 -9.74 -5.67
C GLY A 90 6.52 -9.26 -6.45
N ASP A 91 6.48 -8.06 -7.04
CA ASP A 91 7.63 -7.44 -7.68
C ASP A 91 8.51 -6.75 -6.64
N HIS A 92 9.40 -7.53 -6.03
CA HIS A 92 10.27 -7.05 -4.96
C HIS A 92 11.21 -5.91 -5.39
N LEU A 93 11.58 -5.84 -6.67
CA LEU A 93 12.46 -4.78 -7.17
C LEU A 93 11.71 -3.45 -7.20
N SER A 94 10.49 -3.45 -7.73
CA SER A 94 9.62 -2.28 -7.77
C SER A 94 9.27 -1.80 -6.35
N VAL A 95 8.84 -2.71 -5.47
CA VAL A 95 8.51 -2.37 -4.08
C VAL A 95 9.71 -1.79 -3.33
N GLY A 96 10.89 -2.42 -3.46
CA GLY A 96 12.11 -1.94 -2.80
C GLY A 96 12.54 -0.56 -3.28
N LYS A 97 12.44 -0.30 -4.58
CA LYS A 97 12.75 1.02 -5.15
C LYS A 97 11.77 2.11 -4.69
N ILE A 98 10.47 1.80 -4.62
CA ILE A 98 9.47 2.73 -4.10
C ILE A 98 9.75 3.10 -2.65
N ILE A 99 10.01 2.09 -1.80
CA ILE A 99 10.35 2.32 -0.39
C ILE A 99 11.63 3.15 -0.25
N SER A 100 12.66 2.84 -1.04
CA SER A 100 13.92 3.60 -1.01
C SER A 100 13.71 5.06 -1.42
N TYR A 101 12.87 5.31 -2.43
CA TYR A 101 12.55 6.66 -2.87
C TYR A 101 11.78 7.45 -1.80
N SER A 102 10.76 6.84 -1.20
CA SER A 102 9.85 7.52 -0.27
C SER A 102 10.39 7.66 1.16
N LEU A 103 11.38 6.85 1.55
CA LEU A 103 12.08 6.99 2.83
C LEU A 103 13.07 8.16 2.87
N GLU A 104 13.32 8.80 1.72
CA GLU A 104 14.27 9.91 1.56
C GLU A 104 15.64 9.58 2.18
N ASN A 105 16.02 10.30 3.25
CA ASN A 105 17.31 10.15 3.93
C ASN A 105 17.33 9.02 4.97
N ARG A 106 16.22 8.31 5.17
CA ARG A 106 16.14 7.19 6.10
C ARG A 106 16.50 5.90 5.40
N LYS A 107 17.12 4.99 6.14
CA LYS A 107 17.48 3.67 5.64
C LYS A 107 16.62 2.61 6.30
N ALA A 108 16.02 1.77 5.46
CA ALA A 108 15.47 0.49 5.90
C ALA A 108 16.59 -0.54 6.03
N LYS A 109 16.51 -1.38 7.06
CA LYS A 109 17.36 -2.56 7.21
C LYS A 109 16.99 -3.66 6.22
N GLY A 110 15.72 -3.69 5.82
CA GLY A 110 15.18 -4.65 4.88
C GLY A 110 13.67 -4.49 4.71
N ILE A 111 13.09 -5.34 3.87
CA ILE A 111 11.65 -5.40 3.61
C ILE A 111 11.17 -6.87 3.63
N GLN A 112 9.93 -7.08 4.03
CA GLN A 112 9.22 -8.36 3.93
C GLN A 112 7.92 -8.14 3.16
N LEU A 113 7.65 -9.03 2.20
CA LEU A 113 6.46 -8.95 1.35
C LEU A 113 5.46 -10.02 1.78
N PHE A 114 4.23 -9.61 2.06
CA PHE A 114 3.12 -10.51 2.36
C PHE A 114 2.35 -10.79 1.07
N THR A 115 2.71 -11.88 0.39
CA THR A 115 2.24 -12.19 -0.98
C THR A 115 1.49 -13.53 -1.06
N SER A 116 1.53 -14.34 0.00
CA SER A 116 0.98 -15.70 -0.02
C SER A 116 -0.53 -15.73 0.17
N ASN A 117 -1.08 -14.84 1.00
CA ASN A 117 -2.49 -14.76 1.33
C ASN A 117 -2.91 -13.30 1.48
N GLU A 118 -4.16 -13.00 1.20
CA GLU A 118 -4.77 -11.71 1.51
C GLU A 118 -4.96 -11.53 3.04
N PRO A 119 -4.87 -10.30 3.56
CA PRO A 119 -4.56 -9.10 2.81
C PRO A 119 -3.09 -9.03 2.38
N PHE A 120 -2.81 -8.42 1.22
CA PHE A 120 -1.44 -8.26 0.74
C PHE A 120 -0.78 -7.00 1.29
N GLY A 121 0.51 -7.07 1.60
CA GLY A 121 1.19 -5.95 2.22
C GLY A 121 2.70 -6.01 2.17
N VAL A 122 3.33 -5.00 2.76
CA VAL A 122 4.78 -4.95 2.97
C VAL A 122 5.09 -4.51 4.39
N ARG A 123 6.10 -5.10 4.99
CA ARG A 123 6.74 -4.61 6.21
C ARG A 123 8.12 -4.08 5.89
N THR A 124 8.42 -2.89 6.39
CA THR A 124 9.74 -2.26 6.32
C THR A 124 10.40 -2.32 7.68
N PHE A 125 11.60 -2.88 7.78
CA PHE A 125 12.35 -2.97 9.03
C PHE A 125 13.22 -1.72 9.23
N MET A 126 12.98 -0.98 10.30
CA MET A 126 13.68 0.27 10.62
C MET A 126 14.78 0.03 11.66
N GLU A 127 15.92 0.72 11.52
CA GLU A 127 17.04 0.58 12.48
C GLU A 127 16.88 1.44 13.75
N THR A 128 15.82 2.22 13.82
CA THR A 128 15.59 3.24 14.84
C THR A 128 14.37 2.91 15.70
N THR A 129 14.23 3.62 16.82
CA THR A 129 13.00 3.63 17.62
C THR A 129 12.04 4.66 17.01
N MET A 130 10.74 4.36 17.03
CA MET A 130 9.73 5.27 16.52
C MET A 130 9.73 6.60 17.30
N VAL A 131 9.69 7.72 16.58
CA VAL A 131 9.40 9.04 17.12
C VAL A 131 8.04 9.49 16.58
N PRO A 132 6.92 9.29 17.32
CA PRO A 132 5.57 9.50 16.80
C PRO A 132 5.33 10.88 16.17
N SER A 133 5.92 11.94 16.74
CA SER A 133 5.77 13.31 16.25
C SER A 133 6.52 13.62 14.94
N LYS A 134 7.42 12.74 14.49
CA LYS A 134 8.25 12.93 13.29
C LYS A 134 8.03 11.84 12.25
N ASP A 135 7.81 10.63 12.70
CA ASP A 135 7.89 9.45 11.85
C ASP A 135 6.56 9.14 11.17
N TYR A 136 5.43 9.62 11.72
CA TYR A 136 4.11 9.45 11.13
C TYR A 136 4.02 10.02 9.70
N GLU A 137 4.71 11.13 9.41
CA GLU A 137 4.75 11.73 8.07
C GLU A 137 5.50 10.83 7.09
N THR A 138 6.61 10.23 7.52
CA THR A 138 7.38 9.28 6.71
C THR A 138 6.58 8.02 6.42
N ILE A 139 5.92 7.46 7.45
CA ILE A 139 5.03 6.30 7.31
C ILE A 139 3.91 6.61 6.32
N PHE A 140 3.22 7.73 6.53
CA PHE A 140 2.10 8.14 5.70
C PHE A 140 2.52 8.40 4.24
N THR A 141 3.64 9.10 4.04
CA THR A 141 4.17 9.38 2.70
C THR A 141 4.53 8.08 1.98
N THR A 142 5.30 7.21 2.62
CA THR A 142 5.71 5.92 2.02
C THR A 142 4.50 5.03 1.71
N ALA A 143 3.54 4.95 2.64
CA ALA A 143 2.31 4.21 2.41
C ALA A 143 1.51 4.77 1.23
N SER A 144 1.41 6.10 1.11
CA SER A 144 0.71 6.77 0.00
C SER A 144 1.34 6.43 -1.36
N TYR A 145 2.67 6.42 -1.47
CA TYR A 145 3.36 5.96 -2.68
C TYR A 145 3.05 4.50 -3.00
N LEU A 146 3.13 3.62 -2.00
CA LEU A 146 2.84 2.21 -2.20
C LEU A 146 1.38 1.97 -2.60
N PHE A 147 0.42 2.63 -1.96
CA PHE A 147 -1.01 2.51 -2.27
C PHE A 147 -1.39 3.00 -3.67
N THR A 148 -0.62 3.97 -4.17
CA THR A 148 -0.77 4.54 -5.52
C THR A 148 -0.15 3.62 -6.58
N LEU A 149 1.08 3.17 -6.35
CA LEU A 149 1.90 2.51 -7.36
C LEU A 149 1.72 0.99 -7.39
N ILE A 150 1.48 0.36 -6.23
CA ILE A 150 1.28 -1.08 -6.13
C ILE A 150 -0.21 -1.40 -6.17
N ARG A 151 -0.63 -2.15 -7.18
CA ARG A 151 -2.05 -2.33 -7.50
C ARG A 151 -2.85 -3.09 -6.43
N ASN A 152 -2.23 -4.11 -5.86
CA ASN A 152 -2.91 -5.06 -4.96
C ASN A 152 -2.47 -4.95 -3.51
N ILE A 153 -1.80 -3.86 -3.12
CA ILE A 153 -1.40 -3.66 -1.73
C ILE A 153 -2.60 -3.17 -0.90
N GLU A 154 -2.76 -3.71 0.30
CA GLU A 154 -3.86 -3.40 1.22
C GLU A 154 -3.37 -2.78 2.53
N PHE A 155 -2.14 -3.10 2.95
CA PHE A 155 -1.53 -2.52 4.14
C PHE A 155 -0.02 -2.32 4.00
N VAL A 156 0.50 -1.41 4.83
CA VAL A 156 1.94 -1.16 4.98
C VAL A 156 2.28 -1.17 6.46
N GLU A 157 3.34 -1.90 6.80
CA GLU A 157 3.89 -2.00 8.15
C GLU A 157 5.30 -1.41 8.23
N PHE A 158 5.60 -0.81 9.37
CA PHE A 158 6.93 -0.37 9.76
C PHE A 158 7.29 -0.99 11.10
N GLU A 159 8.30 -1.85 11.10
CA GLU A 159 8.83 -2.44 12.31
C GLU A 159 9.99 -1.58 12.83
N TYR A 160 9.74 -0.86 13.91
CA TYR A 160 10.76 -0.14 14.66
C TYR A 160 11.26 -1.03 15.81
N LYS A 161 12.35 -0.62 16.46
CA LYS A 161 12.94 -1.38 17.59
C LYS A 161 11.97 -1.65 18.74
N ASP A 162 10.98 -0.79 18.91
CA ASP A 162 9.99 -0.84 19.98
C ASP A 162 8.71 -1.57 19.58
N GLN A 163 8.24 -1.38 18.34
CA GLN A 163 6.90 -1.78 17.93
C GLN A 163 6.73 -1.81 16.41
N VAL A 164 5.74 -2.58 15.94
CA VAL A 164 5.27 -2.54 14.55
C VAL A 164 4.12 -1.53 14.44
N TYR A 165 4.17 -0.67 13.44
CA TYR A 165 3.13 0.29 13.13
C TYR A 165 2.53 -0.05 11.77
N MET A 166 1.21 -0.10 11.69
CA MET A 166 0.48 -0.48 10.48
C MET A 166 -0.45 0.65 10.04
N ILE A 167 -0.55 0.82 8.73
CA ILE A 167 -1.56 1.66 8.08
C ILE A 167 -2.19 0.86 6.95
N THR A 168 -3.52 0.94 6.82
CA THR A 168 -4.27 0.24 5.77
C THR A 168 -4.73 1.22 4.70
N LYS A 169 -4.81 0.74 3.45
CA LYS A 169 -5.27 1.55 2.32
C LYS A 169 -6.72 2.00 2.53
N SER A 170 -7.60 1.06 2.89
CA SER A 170 -9.02 1.31 3.06
C SER A 170 -9.32 2.38 4.12
N ASP A 171 -8.62 2.36 5.24
CA ASP A 171 -8.88 3.32 6.31
C ASP A 171 -8.52 4.75 5.87
N VAL A 172 -7.43 4.90 5.13
CA VAL A 172 -6.98 6.20 4.60
C VAL A 172 -7.94 6.70 3.52
N GLU A 173 -8.30 5.86 2.55
CA GLU A 173 -9.21 6.21 1.46
C GLU A 173 -10.59 6.62 1.99
N LEU A 174 -11.15 5.87 2.94
CA LEU A 174 -12.44 6.18 3.56
C LEU A 174 -12.38 7.45 4.42
N THR A 175 -11.29 7.66 5.17
CA THR A 175 -11.16 8.82 6.07
C THR A 175 -11.01 10.12 5.31
N PHE A 176 -10.25 10.11 4.22
CA PHE A 176 -9.91 11.33 3.47
C PHE A 176 -10.61 11.46 2.12
N ASN A 177 -11.43 10.48 1.74
CA ASN A 177 -12.11 10.42 0.44
C ASN A 177 -11.11 10.57 -0.72
N VAL A 178 -10.01 9.83 -0.64
CA VAL A 178 -8.95 9.75 -1.67
C VAL A 178 -9.08 8.39 -2.37
N ASP A 179 -8.91 8.37 -3.68
CA ASP A 179 -8.68 7.15 -4.45
C ASP A 179 -7.21 7.15 -4.88
N TYR A 180 -6.38 6.33 -4.24
CA TYR A 180 -4.96 6.30 -4.57
C TYR A 180 -4.70 5.77 -5.97
N TYR A 181 -5.56 4.88 -6.47
CA TYR A 181 -5.32 4.27 -7.77
C TYR A 181 -5.60 5.23 -8.92
N SER A 182 -6.49 6.22 -8.73
CA SER A 182 -6.81 7.23 -9.74
C SER A 182 -5.73 8.30 -9.94
N ILE A 183 -4.72 8.38 -9.05
CA ILE A 183 -3.67 9.40 -9.12
C ILE A 183 -2.67 9.04 -10.23
N GLU A 184 -2.55 9.87 -11.26
CA GLU A 184 -1.80 9.53 -12.49
C GLU A 184 -0.36 10.06 -12.52
N ASP A 185 -0.02 11.02 -11.66
CA ASP A 185 1.34 11.59 -11.60
C ASP A 185 1.79 11.95 -10.18
N GLU A 186 3.11 12.13 -10.02
CA GLU A 186 3.70 12.39 -8.71
C GLU A 186 3.35 13.77 -8.15
N ASN A 187 3.14 14.78 -8.99
CA ASN A 187 2.80 16.11 -8.49
C ASN A 187 1.42 16.10 -7.85
N GLU A 188 0.46 15.38 -8.46
CA GLU A 188 -0.84 15.13 -7.86
C GLU A 188 -0.70 14.39 -6.53
N LEU A 189 0.04 13.27 -6.48
CA LEU A 189 0.26 12.52 -5.24
C LEU A 189 0.88 13.38 -4.14
N ARG A 190 1.91 14.17 -4.48
CA ARG A 190 2.57 15.09 -3.54
C ARG A 190 1.63 16.18 -3.06
N SER A 191 0.76 16.69 -3.93
CA SER A 191 -0.24 17.69 -3.54
C SER A 191 -1.20 17.09 -2.51
N VAL A 192 -1.72 15.88 -2.77
CA VAL A 192 -2.61 15.16 -1.83
C VAL A 192 -1.92 14.95 -0.48
N ILE A 193 -0.71 14.40 -0.48
CA ILE A 193 0.07 14.16 0.75
C ILE A 193 0.30 15.49 1.49
N SER A 194 0.73 16.53 0.78
CA SER A 194 1.02 17.84 1.36
C SER A 194 -0.22 18.48 1.98
N ASP A 195 -1.37 18.41 1.31
CA ASP A 195 -2.61 19.01 1.81
C ASP A 195 -3.13 18.28 3.06
N LEU A 196 -3.02 16.95 3.09
CA LEU A 196 -3.34 16.14 4.27
C LEU A 196 -2.37 16.38 5.43
N LEU A 197 -1.09 16.66 5.15
CA LEU A 197 -0.09 16.99 6.16
C LEU A 197 -0.06 18.47 6.55
N LYS A 198 -0.84 19.37 5.94
CA LYS A 198 -0.91 20.79 6.36
C LYS A 198 -1.84 21.03 7.54
N SER A 199 -2.96 20.30 7.59
CA SER A 199 -4.00 20.48 8.61
C SER A 199 -3.69 19.70 9.88
N GLU A 200 -3.70 20.36 11.04
CA GLU A 200 -3.54 19.70 12.34
C GLU A 200 -4.63 18.64 12.60
N SER A 201 -5.85 18.87 12.11
CA SER A 201 -6.92 17.87 12.19
C SER A 201 -6.59 16.62 11.38
N SER A 202 -6.13 16.80 10.14
CA SER A 202 -5.77 15.69 9.27
C SER A 202 -4.57 14.92 9.81
N LYS A 203 -3.53 15.61 10.29
CA LYS A 203 -2.39 14.97 10.98
C LYS A 203 -2.82 14.11 12.15
N LYS A 204 -3.74 14.61 12.97
CA LYS A 204 -4.27 13.85 14.12
C LYS A 204 -5.01 12.58 13.66
N PHE A 205 -5.80 12.65 12.59
CA PHE A 205 -6.43 11.47 12.02
C PHE A 205 -5.38 10.50 11.46
N ILE A 206 -4.38 10.97 10.71
CA ILE A 206 -3.29 10.12 10.20
C ILE A 206 -2.61 9.37 11.36
N GLN A 207 -2.29 10.06 12.46
CA GLN A 207 -1.69 9.43 13.64
C GLN A 207 -2.61 8.38 14.28
N GLN A 208 -3.93 8.56 14.22
CA GLN A 208 -4.90 7.57 14.72
C GLN A 208 -5.05 6.36 13.80
N LEU A 209 -4.87 6.55 12.49
CA LEU A 209 -4.88 5.47 11.50
C LEU A 209 -3.62 4.59 11.58
N ILE A 210 -2.50 5.18 12.01
CA ILE A 210 -1.26 4.43 12.24
C ILE A 210 -1.38 3.69 13.58
N THR A 211 -1.71 2.41 13.49
CA THR A 211 -1.98 1.58 14.66
C THR A 211 -0.79 0.71 15.02
N ALA A 212 -0.61 0.52 16.31
CA ALA A 212 0.33 -0.45 16.85
C ALA A 212 -0.13 -1.88 16.54
N ALA A 213 0.66 -2.63 15.79
CA ALA A 213 0.47 -4.06 15.56
C ALA A 213 1.37 -4.88 16.52
N PRO A 214 0.90 -6.04 16.99
CA PRO A 214 1.76 -6.96 17.75
C PRO A 214 2.88 -7.51 16.86
N ILE A 215 4.05 -7.75 17.44
CA ILE A 215 5.15 -8.44 16.78
C ILE A 215 4.81 -9.94 16.75
N GLU A 216 4.54 -10.48 15.57
CA GLU A 216 4.34 -11.92 15.33
C GLU A 216 5.67 -12.68 15.18
#